data_AF-A0A938SIK7-F1
#
_entry.id   AF-A0A938SIK7-F1
#
_cell.length_a   1.000
_cell.length_b   1.000
_cell.length_c   1.000
_cell.angle_alpha   90.00
_cell.angle_beta   90.00
_cell.angle_gamma   90.00
#
_symmetry.space_group_name_H-M   'P 1'
#
loop_
_entity.id
_entity.type
_entity.pdbx_description
1 polymer ?
#
loop_
_entity_poly.entity_id
_entity_poly.type
_entity_poly.pdbx_seq_one_letter_code
_entity_poly.pdbx_strand_id
1 'polypeptide(L)' 'MNLAKFSVHRPIFTTMVALIVIILGGISLVRLPIDLLPDITYPTISVRTTYENASPQEMEELVT' A
#
# COMPACT_ATOMS: atom_id res chain seq x y z
N MET A 1 37.13 -9.00 14.05
CA MET A 1 36.35 -8.14 14.97
C MET A 1 35.20 -8.96 15.54
N ASN A 2 35.07 -9.03 16.86
CA ASN A 2 34.08 -9.89 17.50
C ASN A 2 32.94 -9.02 18.05
N LEU A 3 31.79 -9.03 17.36
CA LEU A 3 30.63 -8.19 17.66
C LEU A 3 30.12 -8.44 19.09
N ALA A 4 30.15 -9.69 19.55
CA ALA A 4 29.74 -10.04 20.91
C ALA A 4 30.63 -9.37 21.98
N LYS A 5 31.96 -9.36 21.79
CA LYS A 5 32.89 -8.69 22.72
C LYS A 5 32.65 -7.18 22.77
N PHE A 6 32.37 -6.55 21.63
CA PHE A 6 32.09 -5.11 21.56
C PHE A 6 30.76 -4.75 22.24
N SER A 7 29.71 -5.53 21.98
CA SER A 7 28.39 -5.31 22.57
C SER A 7 28.38 -5.48 24.09
N VAL A 8 29.21 -6.38 24.64
CA VAL A 8 29.36 -6.58 26.10
C VAL A 8 30.23 -5.49 26.76
N HIS A 9 31.23 -4.95 26.07
CA HIS A 9 32.09 -3.88 26.61
C HIS A 9 31.40 -2.51 26.69
N ARG A 10 30.38 -2.27 25.86
CA ARG A 10 29.61 -1.01 25.81
C ARG A 10 28.11 -1.30 26.05
N PRO A 11 27.73 -1.81 27.23
CA PRO A 11 26.37 -2.30 27.49
C PRO A 11 25.32 -1.20 27.32
N ILE A 12 25.63 0.04 27.73
CA ILE A 12 24.72 1.19 27.62
C ILE A 12 24.42 1.51 26.15
N PHE A 13 25.42 1.45 25.26
CA PHE A 13 25.19 1.72 23.83
C PHE A 13 24.33 0.63 23.21
N THR A 14 24.63 -0.64 23.51
CA THR A 14 23.87 -1.79 22.99
C THR A 14 22.41 -1.74 23.44
N THR A 15 22.14 -1.42 24.71
CA THR A 15 20.76 -1.29 25.20
C THR A 15 20.04 -0.11 24.58
N MET A 16 20.68 1.05 24.41
CA MET A 16 20.05 2.19 23.73
C MET A 16 19.66 1.86 22.28
N VAL A 17 20.53 1.21 21.52
CA VAL A 17 20.24 0.81 20.14
C VAL A 17 19.07 -0.20 20.10
N ALA A 18 19.09 -1.21 20.98
CA ALA A 18 17.98 -2.16 21.08
C ALA A 18 16.66 -1.46 21.43
N LEU A 19 16.69 -0.50 22.35
CA LEU A 19 15.51 0.26 22.77
C LEU A 19 14.96 1.12 21.62
N ILE A 20 15.83 1.75 20.83
CA ILE A 20 15.44 2.49 19.62
C ILE A 20 14.73 1.57 18.63
N VAL A 21 15.28 0.38 18.36
CA VAL A 21 14.68 -0.60 17.44
C VAL A 21 13.30 -1.05 17.95
N ILE A 22 13.17 -1.30 19.25
CA ILE A 22 11.88 -1.70 19.86
C ILE A 22 10.85 -0.58 19.75
N ILE A 23 11.21 0.67 20.04
CA ILE A 23 10.28 1.80 19.94
C ILE A 23 9.84 2.01 18.49
N LEU A 24 10.79 2.04 17.55
CA LEU A 24 10.47 2.21 16.13
C LEU A 24 9.61 1.06 15.61
N GLY A 25 9.94 -0.17 15.98
CA GLY A 25 9.15 -1.35 15.64
C GLY A 25 7.74 -1.29 16.23
N GLY A 26 7.60 -0.91 17.50
CA GLY A 26 6.30 -0.76 18.14
C GLY A 26 5.43 0.31 17.48
N ILE A 27 6.01 1.48 17.17
CA ILE A 27 5.30 2.55 16.45
C ILE A 27 4.89 2.07 15.05
N SER A 28 5.79 1.41 14.32
CA SER A 28 5.51 0.89 12.99
C SER A 28 4.40 -0.15 13.00
N LEU A 29 4.35 -1.01 14.03
CA LEU A 29 3.33 -2.03 14.17
C LEU A 29 1.95 -1.42 14.45
N VAL A 30 1.90 -0.39 15.31
CA VAL A 30 0.63 0.30 15.63
C VAL A 30 0.13 1.17 14.46
N ARG A 31 1.04 1.71 13.65
CA ARG A 31 0.68 2.55 12.48
C ARG A 31 0.40 1.76 11.21
N LEU A 32 0.54 0.43 11.23
CA LEU A 32 0.24 -0.38 10.06
C LEU A 32 -1.27 -0.31 9.78
N PRO A 33 -1.71 0.21 8.62
CA PRO A 33 -3.12 0.16 8.25
C PRO A 33 -3.52 -1.29 8.06
N ILE A 34 -4.56 -1.70 8.78
CA ILE A 34 -5.15 -3.04 8.65
C ILE A 34 -6.40 -2.88 7.81
N ASP A 35 -6.26 -3.17 6.52
CA ASP A 35 -7.39 -3.24 5.61
C ASP A 35 -7.96 -4.67 5.63
N LEU A 36 -9.26 -4.79 5.90
CA LEU A 36 -9.94 -6.10 5.97
C LEU A 36 -10.06 -6.77 4.60
N LEU A 37 -10.11 -5.95 3.55
CA LEU A 37 -10.12 -6.35 2.16
C LEU A 37 -9.25 -5.34 1.40
N PRO A 38 -8.37 -5.78 0.50
CA PRO A 38 -7.69 -4.85 -0.39
C PRO A 38 -8.74 -4.12 -1.23
N ASP A 39 -8.54 -2.82 -1.48
CA ASP A 39 -9.39 -2.05 -2.39
C ASP A 39 -9.29 -2.65 -3.79
N ILE A 40 -10.22 -3.55 -4.13
CA ILE A 40 -10.35 -4.09 -5.49
C ILE A 40 -11.06 -3.03 -6.32
N THR A 41 -10.32 -2.01 -6.75
CA THR A 41 -10.83 -1.10 -7.76
C THR A 41 -10.84 -1.87 -9.08
N TYR A 42 -11.99 -2.44 -9.47
CA TYR A 42 -12.19 -2.86 -10.86
C TYR A 42 -12.34 -1.58 -11.68
N PRO A 43 -11.36 -1.19 -12.52
CA PRO A 43 -11.47 0.04 -13.29
C PRO A 43 -12.50 -0.17 -14.39
N THR A 44 -13.78 0.06 -14.09
CA THR A 44 -14.86 0.03 -15.08
C THR A 44 -14.97 1.40 -15.70
N ILE A 45 -14.45 1.53 -16.92
CA ILE A 45 -14.64 2.72 -17.75
C ILE A 45 -15.95 2.51 -18.52
N SER A 46 -16.99 3.27 -18.17
CA SER A 46 -18.24 3.30 -18.93
C SER A 46 -18.18 4.45 -19.94
N VAL A 47 -18.12 4.13 -21.22
CA VAL A 47 -18.24 5.10 -22.31
C VAL A 47 -19.69 5.15 -22.75
N ARG A 48 -20.35 6.30 -22.57
CA ARG A 48 -21.71 6.56 -23.06
C ARG A 48 -21.64 7.56 -24.19
N THR A 49 -21.86 7.10 -25.40
CA THR A 49 -22.08 7.93 -26.59
C THR A 49 -23.58 8.04 -26.85
N THR A 50 -24.08 9.25 -27.07
CA THR A 50 -25.49 9.51 -27.41
C THR A 50 -25.52 10.24 -28.74
N TYR A 51 -26.27 9.70 -29.69
CA TYR A 51 -26.53 10.32 -30.99
C TYR A 51 -28.05 10.40 -31.16
N GLU A 52 -28.57 11.62 -31.23
CA GLU A 52 -30.00 11.85 -31.32
C GLU A 52 -30.52 11.46 -32.71
N ASN A 53 -31.68 10.80 -32.75
CA ASN A 53 -32.38 10.37 -33.96
C ASN A 53 -31.71 9.25 -34.80
N ALA A 54 -30.69 8.54 -34.30
CA ALA A 54 -30.22 7.31 -34.96
C ALA A 54 -31.08 6.11 -34.55
N SER A 55 -31.38 5.26 -35.51
CA SER A 55 -31.92 3.92 -35.23
C SER A 55 -30.88 3.09 -34.46
N PRO A 56 -31.29 2.14 -33.60
CA PRO A 56 -30.34 1.29 -32.86
C PRO A 56 -29.32 0.58 -33.77
N GLN A 57 -29.75 0.23 -35.00
CA GLN A 57 -28.90 -0.37 -36.02
C GLN A 57 -27.81 0.57 -36.52
N GLU A 58 -28.13 1.84 -36.80
CA GLU A 58 -27.15 2.84 -37.24
C GLU A 58 -26.14 3.21 -36.13
N MET A 59 -26.56 3.14 -34.86
CA MET A 59 -25.66 3.37 -33.72
C MET A 59 -24.59 2.28 -33.56
N GLU A 60 -24.94 1.02 -33.82
CA GLU A 60 -24.00 -0.10 -33.79
C GLU A 60 -23.03 -0.04 -34.97
N GLU A 61 -23.48 0.34 -36.16
CA GLU A 61 -22.64 0.35 -37.36
C GLU A 61 -21.68 1.56 -37.43
N LEU A 62 -22.05 2.71 -36.86
CA LEU A 62 -21.27 3.95 -36.98
C LEU A 62 -20.48 4.36 -35.74
N VAL A 63 -20.84 3.88 -34.54
CA VAL A 63 -20.33 4.42 -33.26
C VAL A 63 -19.72 3.38 -32.31
N THR A 64 -20.19 2.13 -32.33
CA THR A 64 -19.62 1.02 -31.51
C THR A 64 -18.64 0.20 -32.34
#